data_AF-A0A1C5BNM1-F1
#
_entry.id   AF-A0A1C5BNM1-F1
#
_cell.length_a   1.000
_cell.length_b   1.000
_cell.length_c   1.000
_cell.angle_alpha   90.00
_cell.angle_beta   90.00
_cell.angle_gamma   90.00
#
_symmetry.space_group_name_H-M   'P 1'
#
loop_
_entity.id
_entity.type
_entity.pdbx_description
1 polymer ?
#
loop_
_entity_poly.entity_id
_entity_poly.type
_entity_poly.pdbx_seq_one_letter_code
_entity_poly.pdbx_strand_id
1 'polypeptide(L)'
;MRRIAAVLLAASAGAAALATPAVADSNAPYARGAAVVNSDGSLDSGKHVAGTRKVNVGRYCVTFDDTIERADAIAVTQPHDWRRVIVLRNGGASCNGPHDFYVAMDNRSGDYEDGSFTLAVL
;
A
#
# COMPACT_ATOMS: atom_id res chain seq x y z
N MET A 1 -35.34 49.96 21.89
CA MET A 1 -35.52 49.06 20.74
C MET A 1 -34.24 48.30 20.49
N ARG A 2 -34.23 46.97 20.73
CA ARG A 2 -33.56 45.88 19.98
C ARG A 2 -33.37 44.67 20.92
N ARG A 3 -34.18 43.63 20.65
CA ARG A 3 -33.97 42.24 21.06
C ARG A 3 -32.82 41.63 20.23
N ILE A 4 -32.46 40.38 20.54
CA ILE A 4 -31.65 39.38 19.78
C ILE A 4 -30.35 39.07 20.53
N ALA A 5 -29.91 37.83 20.79
CA ALA A 5 -30.49 36.50 20.87
C ALA A 5 -29.36 35.62 21.43
N ALA A 6 -29.69 34.64 22.27
CA ALA A 6 -28.75 33.63 22.74
C ALA A 6 -28.30 32.72 21.60
N VAL A 7 -27.02 32.34 21.56
CA VAL A 7 -26.55 31.14 20.86
C VAL A 7 -25.56 30.41 21.77
N LEU A 8 -26.04 29.35 22.40
CA LEU A 8 -25.24 28.28 22.98
C LEU A 8 -24.71 27.43 21.82
N LEU A 9 -23.40 27.36 21.65
CA LEU A 9 -22.74 26.37 20.79
C LEU A 9 -21.92 25.43 21.66
N ALA A 10 -22.57 24.36 22.10
CA ALA A 10 -21.91 23.15 22.53
C ALA A 10 -21.80 22.22 21.31
N ALA A 11 -20.59 21.80 20.95
CA ALA A 11 -20.39 20.69 20.02
C ALA A 11 -19.04 20.01 20.28
N SER A 12 -19.11 18.95 21.10
CA SER A 12 -18.33 17.71 21.08
C SER A 12 -16.97 17.72 20.36
N ALA A 13 -15.89 17.64 21.15
CA ALA A 13 -14.59 17.15 20.68
C ALA A 13 -14.73 15.66 20.31
N GLY A 14 -14.85 15.38 19.02
CA GLY A 14 -14.86 14.02 18.48
C GLY A 14 -13.47 13.41 18.65
N ALA A 15 -13.39 12.33 19.42
CA ALA A 15 -12.23 11.44 19.42
C ALA A 15 -12.11 10.81 18.03
N ALA A 16 -11.10 11.20 17.26
CA ALA A 16 -10.73 10.51 16.03
C ALA A 16 -10.13 9.14 16.43
N ALA A 17 -10.98 8.12 16.47
CA ALA A 17 -10.51 6.74 16.49
C ALA A 17 -9.73 6.51 15.20
N LEU A 18 -8.41 6.29 15.32
CA LEU A 18 -7.59 5.77 14.23
C LEU A 18 -8.08 4.35 13.95
N ALA A 19 -9.06 4.22 13.07
CA ALA A 19 -9.45 2.93 12.52
C ALA A 19 -8.27 2.45 11.65
N THR A 20 -7.45 1.56 12.18
CA THR A 20 -6.57 0.75 11.35
C THR A 20 -7.48 -0.13 10.49
N PRO A 21 -7.46 0.00 9.15
CA PRO A 21 -8.28 -0.87 8.31
C PRO A 21 -7.90 -2.32 8.60
N ALA A 22 -8.88 -3.14 8.95
CA ALA A 22 -8.69 -4.57 9.06
C ALA A 22 -8.37 -5.10 7.65
N VAL A 23 -7.18 -5.66 7.50
CA VAL A 23 -6.70 -6.24 6.25
C VAL A 23 -7.60 -7.42 5.91
N ALA A 24 -8.27 -7.38 4.77
CA ALA A 24 -8.98 -8.53 4.25
C ALA A 24 -7.92 -9.58 3.85
N ASP A 25 -7.79 -10.64 4.66
CA ASP A 25 -6.93 -11.78 4.36
C ASP A 25 -7.40 -12.41 3.05
N SER A 26 -6.61 -12.20 2.00
CA SER A 26 -6.96 -12.59 0.65
C SER A 26 -6.68 -14.07 0.47
N ASN A 27 -7.66 -14.83 -0.02
CA ASN A 27 -7.49 -16.25 -0.28
C ASN A 27 -6.52 -16.48 -1.45
N ALA A 28 -5.24 -16.59 -1.12
CA ALA A 28 -4.15 -16.99 -2.00
C ALA A 28 -3.55 -18.29 -1.45
N PRO A 29 -4.18 -19.46 -1.71
CA PRO A 29 -3.87 -20.70 -1.00
C PRO A 29 -2.46 -21.22 -1.30
N TYR A 30 -1.90 -20.88 -2.46
CA TYR A 30 -0.58 -21.34 -2.91
C TYR A 30 0.51 -20.27 -2.84
N ALA A 31 0.18 -19.02 -2.57
CA ALA A 31 1.18 -17.97 -2.38
C ALA A 31 1.60 -17.93 -0.91
N ARG A 32 2.90 -17.78 -0.64
CA ARG A 32 3.39 -17.50 0.71
C ARG A 32 2.90 -16.15 1.19
N GLY A 33 2.84 -15.15 0.32
CA GLY A 33 2.23 -13.85 0.60
C GLY A 33 1.67 -13.20 -0.66
N ALA A 34 0.71 -12.31 -0.50
CA ALA A 34 0.15 -11.55 -1.62
C ALA A 34 -0.27 -10.15 -1.17
N ALA A 35 -0.15 -9.17 -2.05
CA ALA A 35 -0.64 -7.82 -1.84
C ALA A 35 -1.27 -7.29 -3.12
N VAL A 36 -2.47 -6.73 -3.00
CA VAL A 36 -3.10 -5.90 -4.02
C VAL A 36 -3.01 -4.46 -3.54
N VAL A 37 -2.32 -3.61 -4.30
CA VAL A 37 -1.97 -2.25 -3.88
C VAL A 37 -2.60 -1.26 -4.85
N ASN A 38 -3.30 -0.26 -4.30
CA ASN A 38 -3.90 0.83 -5.05
C ASN A 38 -2.86 1.85 -5.52
N SER A 39 -3.22 2.72 -6.47
CA SER A 39 -2.33 3.74 -7.04
C SER A 39 -1.90 4.84 -6.05
N ASP A 40 -2.64 5.01 -4.95
CA ASP A 40 -2.26 5.88 -3.83
C ASP A 40 -1.29 5.19 -2.85
N GLY A 41 -1.04 3.88 -3.03
CA GLY A 41 -0.21 3.03 -2.19
C GLY A 41 -0.93 2.39 -1.01
N SER A 42 -2.25 2.54 -0.90
CA SER A 42 -3.03 1.80 0.09
C SER A 42 -3.09 0.32 -0.27
N LEU A 43 -3.14 -0.52 0.76
CA LEU A 43 -3.40 -1.95 0.58
C LEU A 43 -4.91 -2.13 0.33
N ASP A 44 -5.27 -2.72 -0.79
CA ASP A 44 -6.65 -3.11 -1.10
C ASP A 44 -6.98 -4.45 -0.44
N SER A 45 -6.10 -5.44 -0.64
CA SER A 45 -6.25 -6.78 -0.10
C SER A 45 -4.87 -7.42 0.08
N GLY A 46 -4.69 -8.34 1.02
CA GLY A 46 -3.40 -9.01 1.18
C GLY A 46 -3.40 -10.26 2.04
N LYS A 47 -2.32 -11.02 1.96
CA LYS A 47 -2.01 -12.21 2.77
C LYS A 47 -0.58 -12.05 3.28
N HIS A 48 -0.40 -12.18 4.60
CA HIS A 48 0.89 -11.98 5.27
C HIS A 48 1.52 -10.59 5.05
N VAL A 49 0.69 -9.56 4.81
CA VAL A 49 1.16 -8.18 4.60
C VAL A 49 1.09 -7.41 5.91
N ALA A 50 2.23 -6.89 6.36
CA ALA A 50 2.31 -6.00 7.51
C ALA A 50 1.94 -4.55 7.14
N GLY A 51 2.19 -4.13 5.90
CA GLY A 51 1.74 -2.83 5.41
C GLY A 51 2.25 -2.46 4.02
N THR A 52 1.71 -1.36 3.50
CA THR A 52 2.16 -0.77 2.23
C THR A 52 2.41 0.72 2.42
N ARG A 53 3.34 1.27 1.64
CA ARG A 53 3.62 2.70 1.65
C ARG A 53 4.07 3.17 0.28
N LYS A 54 3.40 4.19 -0.25
CA LYS A 54 3.91 4.96 -1.39
C LYS A 54 5.00 5.92 -0.90
N VAL A 55 6.20 5.78 -1.45
CA VAL A 55 7.37 6.59 -1.05
C VAL A 55 7.60 7.76 -2.00
N ASN A 56 7.08 7.68 -3.22
CA ASN A 56 7.06 8.75 -4.21
C ASN A 56 6.10 8.38 -5.36
N VAL A 57 5.95 9.25 -6.36
CA VAL A 57 5.26 8.93 -7.61
C VAL A 57 5.83 7.64 -8.21
N GLY A 58 4.95 6.70 -8.52
CA GLY A 58 5.25 5.41 -9.12
C GLY A 58 6.09 4.47 -8.24
N ARG A 59 6.30 4.76 -6.95
CA ARG A 59 7.26 4.02 -6.11
C ARG A 59 6.65 3.61 -4.77
N TYR A 60 6.69 2.32 -4.48
CA TYR A 60 5.98 1.70 -3.37
C TYR A 60 6.89 0.74 -2.59
N CYS A 61 6.70 0.69 -1.27
CA CYS A 61 7.17 -0.40 -0.41
C CYS A 61 5.98 -1.28 -0.05
N VAL A 62 6.15 -2.60 -0.15
CA VAL A 62 5.24 -3.59 0.42
C VAL A 62 6.01 -4.37 1.48
N THR A 63 5.58 -4.29 2.72
CA THR A 63 6.21 -4.98 3.84
C THR A 63 5.36 -6.20 4.18
N PHE A 64 5.95 -7.39 4.07
CA PHE A 64 5.33 -8.60 4.58
C PHE A 64 5.64 -8.79 6.07
N ASP A 65 4.88 -9.66 6.73
CA ASP A 65 5.17 -10.06 8.11
C ASP A 65 6.46 -10.91 8.18
N ASP A 66 6.83 -11.30 9.41
CA ASP A 66 8.07 -12.00 9.70
C ASP A 66 8.16 -13.42 9.10
N THR A 67 7.06 -13.94 8.52
CA THR A 67 7.04 -15.24 7.85
C THR A 67 7.64 -15.21 6.44
N ILE A 68 7.90 -14.01 5.89
CA ILE A 68 8.42 -13.81 4.54
C ILE A 68 9.66 -12.93 4.57
N GLU A 69 10.83 -13.56 4.49
CA GLU A 69 12.08 -12.83 4.26
C GLU A 69 12.29 -12.55 2.77
N ARG A 70 12.57 -11.29 2.42
CA ARG A 70 12.81 -10.87 1.02
C ARG A 70 13.98 -11.60 0.39
N ALA A 71 15.02 -11.91 1.16
CA ALA A 71 16.24 -12.54 0.67
C ALA A 71 15.99 -13.95 0.11
N ASP A 72 14.99 -14.65 0.64
CA ASP A 72 14.67 -16.05 0.31
C ASP A 72 13.39 -16.19 -0.53
N ALA A 73 12.85 -15.06 -0.99
CA ALA A 73 11.56 -15.00 -1.66
C ALA A 73 11.71 -14.84 -3.16
N ILE A 74 10.92 -15.61 -3.92
CA ILE A 74 10.64 -15.30 -5.32
C ILE A 74 9.37 -14.47 -5.34
N ALA A 75 9.48 -13.26 -5.87
CA ALA A 75 8.36 -12.34 -5.98
C ALA A 75 8.04 -12.03 -7.43
N VAL A 76 6.75 -12.00 -7.73
CA VAL A 76 6.21 -11.67 -9.05
C VAL A 76 5.25 -10.51 -8.92
N THR A 77 5.24 -9.64 -9.92
CA THR A 77 4.40 -8.44 -9.92
C THR A 77 3.63 -8.34 -11.22
N GLN A 78 2.41 -7.81 -11.14
CA GLN A 78 1.56 -7.55 -12.29
C GLN A 78 0.88 -6.19 -12.13
N PRO A 79 1.07 -5.24 -13.07
CA PRO A 79 0.31 -4.01 -13.06
C PRO A 79 -1.14 -4.29 -13.46
N HIS A 80 -2.09 -3.54 -12.92
CA HIS A 80 -3.50 -3.67 -13.31
C HIS A 80 -3.84 -2.90 -14.60
N ASP A 81 -2.93 -2.05 -15.07
CA ASP A 81 -3.04 -1.34 -16.34
C ASP A 81 -2.01 -1.87 -17.35
N TRP A 82 -2.52 -2.33 -18.49
CA TRP A 82 -1.76 -2.89 -19.63
C TRP A 82 -0.76 -1.90 -20.26
N ARG A 83 -0.84 -0.61 -19.94
CA ARG A 83 0.08 0.42 -20.43
C ARG A 83 1.27 0.64 -19.51
N ARG A 84 1.34 -0.06 -18.37
CA ARG A 84 2.38 0.16 -17.36
C ARG A 84 3.44 -0.93 -17.42
N VAL A 85 4.64 -0.53 -17.04
CA VAL A 85 5.77 -1.43 -16.81
C VAL A 85 6.01 -1.45 -15.30
N ILE A 86 6.12 -2.64 -14.74
CA ILE A 86 6.43 -2.83 -13.32
C ILE A 86 7.85 -3.35 -13.19
N VAL A 87 8.62 -2.74 -12.30
CA VAL A 87 9.96 -3.19 -11.95
C VAL A 87 9.97 -3.52 -10.46
N LEU A 88 10.11 -4.80 -10.17
CA LEU A 88 10.43 -5.26 -8.84
C LEU A 88 11.93 -5.11 -8.62
N ARG A 89 12.32 -4.44 -7.54
CA ARG A 89 13.74 -4.35 -7.13
C ARG A 89 13.88 -4.95 -5.74
N ASN A 90 14.97 -5.69 -5.54
CA ASN A 90 15.36 -6.17 -4.22
C ASN A 90 15.81 -4.99 -3.36
N GLY A 91 14.85 -4.35 -2.72
CA GLY A 91 15.03 -3.14 -1.94
C GLY A 91 15.21 -1.87 -2.76
N GLY A 92 15.26 -0.76 -2.03
CA GLY A 92 15.54 0.58 -2.52
C GLY A 92 15.82 1.49 -1.32
N ALA A 93 16.48 2.64 -1.51
CA ALA A 93 16.88 3.52 -0.41
C ALA A 93 15.73 3.90 0.57
N SER A 94 14.49 3.79 0.10
CA SER A 94 13.27 4.09 0.85
C SER A 94 12.60 2.86 1.51
N CYS A 95 13.02 1.63 1.15
CA CYS A 95 12.46 0.34 1.60
C CYS A 95 13.62 -0.56 2.10
N ASN A 96 13.98 -0.39 3.37
CA ASN A 96 15.24 -0.90 3.93
C ASN A 96 15.06 -2.12 4.85
N GLY A 97 13.83 -2.53 5.14
CA GLY A 97 13.55 -3.69 5.98
C GLY A 97 13.87 -5.03 5.28
N PRO A 98 14.15 -6.09 6.05
CA PRO A 98 14.37 -7.44 5.51
C PRO A 98 13.10 -8.05 4.88
N HIS A 99 11.92 -7.49 5.16
CA HIS A 99 10.62 -7.93 4.64
C HIS A 99 10.03 -6.95 3.61
N ASP A 100 10.78 -5.92 3.19
CA ASP A 100 10.29 -4.83 2.35
C ASP A 100 10.55 -5.06 0.85
N PHE A 101 9.53 -5.25 0.03
CA PHE A 101 9.66 -5.29 -1.42
C PHE A 101 9.49 -3.90 -2.02
N TYR A 102 10.45 -3.48 -2.85
CA TYR A 102 10.36 -2.22 -3.58
C TYR A 102 9.75 -2.46 -4.96
N VAL A 103 8.66 -1.76 -5.25
CA VAL A 103 7.98 -1.80 -6.54
C VAL A 103 8.03 -0.42 -7.18
N ALA A 104 8.52 -0.37 -8.41
CA ALA A 104 8.46 0.81 -9.26
C ALA A 104 7.49 0.59 -10.42
N MET A 105 6.72 1.61 -10.74
CA MET A 105 5.75 1.68 -11.82
C MET A 105 6.19 2.77 -12.79
N ASP A 106 6.50 2.35 -14.00
CA ASP A 106 6.91 3.22 -15.09
C ASP A 106 5.80 3.26 -16.16
N ASN A 107 5.65 4.39 -16.83
CA ASN A 107 4.83 4.48 -18.03
C ASN A 107 5.62 4.00 -19.27
N ARG A 108 4.99 4.03 -20.45
CA ARG A 108 5.63 3.59 -21.70
C ARG A 108 6.85 4.40 -22.11
N SER A 109 6.96 5.63 -21.62
CA SER A 109 8.11 6.51 -21.86
C SER A 109 9.26 6.24 -20.89
N GLY A 110 9.05 5.41 -19.86
CA GLY A 110 10.02 5.12 -18.81
C GLY A 110 9.98 6.10 -17.63
N ASP A 111 8.99 6.99 -17.57
CA ASP A 111 8.82 7.90 -16.43
C ASP A 111 8.02 7.23 -15.31
N TYR A 112 8.35 7.55 -14.06
CA TYR A 112 7.58 7.07 -12.91
C TYR A 112 6.15 7.60 -12.94
N GLU A 113 5.19 6.71 -12.78
CA GLU A 113 3.77 7.07 -12.78
C GLU A 113 2.98 6.16 -11.85
N ASP A 114 2.01 6.74 -11.15
CA ASP A 114 1.18 6.00 -10.20
C ASP A 114 0.29 4.97 -10.88
N GLY A 115 0.06 3.85 -10.22
CA GLY A 115 -0.70 2.74 -10.75
C GLY A 115 -0.88 1.64 -9.71
N SER A 116 -1.98 0.91 -9.81
CA SER A 116 -2.24 -0.25 -8.96
C SER A 116 -1.57 -1.51 -9.51
N PHE A 117 -1.25 -2.43 -8.61
CA PHE A 117 -0.58 -3.67 -8.95
C PHE A 117 -0.89 -4.78 -7.96
N THR A 118 -0.64 -6.02 -8.39
CA THR A 118 -0.56 -7.19 -7.53
C THR A 118 0.89 -7.60 -7.37
N LEU A 119 1.30 -7.90 -6.14
CA LEU A 119 2.58 -8.51 -5.78
C LEU A 119 2.28 -9.86 -5.12
N ALA A 120 2.88 -10.94 -5.60
CA ALA A 120 2.79 -12.26 -4.98
C ALA A 120 4.18 -12.78 -4.67
N VAL A 121 4.32 -13.42 -3.51
CA VAL A 121 5.52 -14.12 -3.05
C VAL A 121 5.23 -15.61 -3.05
N LEU A 122 6.10 -16.37 -3.71
CA LEU A 122 6.02 -17.82 -3.89
C LEU A 122 6.80 -18.57 -2.80
#